data_AF-A0A6G3R6X7-F1
#
_entry.id   AF-A0A6G3R6X7-F1
#
_cell.length_a   1.000
_cell.length_b   1.000
_cell.length_c   1.000
_cell.angle_alpha   90.00
_cell.angle_beta   90.00
_cell.angle_gamma   90.00
#
_symmetry.space_group_name_H-M   'P 1'
#
loop_
_entity.id
_entity.type
_entity.pdbx_description
1 polymer ?
#
loop_
_entity_poly.entity_id
_entity_poly.type
_entity_poly.pdbx_seq_one_letter_code
_entity_poly.pdbx_strand_id
1 'polypeptide(L)'
;MTAKTKAWPFGTDADENDPLTALRIPVTGTHPRWRYIATFDRKSEARPTDAEARMLASYIEEYKEHWFNDWYKAKLLERPLDVDAVTHIFHKWADGDWSYRVVTWEYGPFWVPVAPQLRGGDHDYLKVTGPLSLEQVMDRAHTLGSDEPMRHWLDWKNAHPEIFGGAA
;
A
#
# COMPACT_ATOMS: atom_id res chain seq x y z
N MET A 1 -20.76 28.11 -21.35
CA MET A 1 -20.23 26.74 -21.54
C MET A 1 -19.89 26.19 -20.17
N THR A 2 -20.75 25.34 -19.62
CA THR A 2 -20.52 24.73 -18.30
C THR A 2 -19.49 23.62 -18.49
N ALA A 3 -18.32 23.75 -17.86
CA ALA A 3 -17.31 22.70 -17.87
C ALA A 3 -17.95 21.42 -17.30
N LYS A 4 -18.02 20.34 -18.11
CA LYS A 4 -18.31 19.01 -17.59
C LYS A 4 -17.16 18.67 -16.65
N THR A 5 -17.39 18.74 -15.34
CA THR A 5 -16.54 18.06 -14.35
C THR A 5 -16.40 16.61 -14.83
N LYS A 6 -15.19 16.19 -15.22
CA LYS A 6 -14.97 14.79 -15.58
C LYS A 6 -15.38 13.96 -14.37
N ALA A 7 -16.33 13.06 -14.54
CA ALA A 7 -16.73 12.15 -13.48
C ALA A 7 -15.51 11.33 -13.04
N TRP A 8 -15.33 11.18 -11.73
CA TRP A 8 -14.28 10.37 -11.14
C TRP A 8 -14.29 8.94 -11.72
N PRO A 9 -13.21 8.50 -12.40
CA PRO A 9 -13.25 7.26 -13.17
C PRO A 9 -13.33 6.00 -12.31
N PHE A 10 -13.02 6.10 -11.02
CA PHE A 10 -13.02 4.97 -10.08
C PHE A 10 -14.36 4.80 -9.34
N GLY A 11 -15.36 5.66 -9.59
CA GLY A 11 -16.69 5.55 -8.99
C GLY A 11 -16.62 5.55 -7.46
N THR A 12 -17.19 4.53 -6.81
CA THR A 12 -17.16 4.38 -5.33
C THR A 12 -15.99 3.50 -4.85
N ASP A 13 -15.13 3.07 -5.76
CA ASP A 13 -14.06 2.12 -5.44
C ASP A 13 -12.94 2.79 -4.65
N ALA A 14 -12.56 4.00 -5.07
CA ALA A 14 -11.59 4.86 -4.40
C ALA A 14 -12.19 6.25 -4.10
N ASP A 15 -11.81 6.86 -2.98
CA ASP A 15 -12.32 8.17 -2.56
C ASP A 15 -11.64 9.33 -3.30
N GLU A 16 -12.37 10.03 -4.17
CA GLU A 16 -11.86 11.16 -4.97
C GLU A 16 -11.29 12.29 -4.09
N ASN A 17 -11.98 12.61 -3.00
CA ASN A 17 -11.69 13.79 -2.18
C ASN A 17 -10.80 13.49 -0.96
N ASP A 18 -10.26 12.27 -0.85
CA ASP A 18 -9.32 11.96 0.23
C ASP A 18 -7.97 12.65 -0.04
N PRO A 19 -7.34 13.30 0.96
CA PRO A 19 -6.04 13.95 0.78
C PRO A 19 -4.94 13.04 0.22
N LEU A 20 -5.00 11.72 0.47
CA LEU A 20 -4.05 10.74 -0.06
C LEU A 20 -4.13 10.60 -1.59
N THR A 21 -5.28 10.92 -2.19
CA THR A 21 -5.46 10.93 -3.65
C THR A 21 -4.53 11.95 -4.31
N ALA A 22 -4.17 13.05 -3.64
CA ALA A 22 -3.19 14.02 -4.17
C ALA A 22 -1.77 13.42 -4.29
N LEU A 23 -1.47 12.39 -3.49
CA LEU A 23 -0.25 11.59 -3.58
C LEU A 23 -0.42 10.35 -4.46
N ARG A 24 -1.53 10.27 -5.21
CA ARG A 24 -1.94 9.12 -6.03
C ARG A 24 -2.15 7.82 -5.25
N ILE A 25 -2.33 7.91 -3.93
CA ILE A 25 -2.62 6.76 -3.07
C ILE A 25 -4.14 6.58 -3.01
N PRO A 26 -4.69 5.49 -3.58
CA PRO A 26 -6.12 5.19 -3.52
C PRO A 26 -6.55 4.87 -2.08
N VAL A 27 -7.67 5.42 -1.63
CA VAL A 27 -8.34 5.00 -0.39
C VAL A 27 -9.55 4.13 -0.74
N THR A 28 -9.46 2.84 -0.43
CA THR A 28 -10.41 1.82 -0.93
C THR A 28 -10.97 0.96 0.19
N GLY A 29 -11.95 0.10 -0.14
CA GLY A 29 -12.26 -1.04 0.73
C GLY A 29 -11.22 -2.15 0.62
N THR A 30 -11.43 -3.24 1.35
CA THR A 30 -10.55 -4.42 1.36
C THR A 30 -10.64 -5.30 0.10
N HIS A 31 -11.60 -5.02 -0.79
CA HIS A 31 -11.80 -5.73 -2.06
C HIS A 31 -12.13 -4.72 -3.16
N PRO A 32 -11.16 -3.89 -3.58
CA PRO A 32 -11.39 -2.96 -4.67
C PRO A 32 -11.67 -3.72 -5.97
N ARG A 33 -12.54 -3.15 -6.82
CA ARG A 33 -12.84 -3.68 -8.15
C ARG A 33 -11.73 -3.37 -9.14
N TRP A 34 -11.08 -2.23 -8.97
CA TRP A 34 -9.90 -1.87 -9.75
C TRP A 34 -8.64 -2.51 -9.16
N ARG A 35 -7.70 -2.77 -10.05
CA ARG A 35 -6.42 -3.42 -9.76
C ARG A 35 -5.35 -2.37 -9.48
N TYR A 36 -5.41 -1.72 -8.33
CA TYR A 36 -4.39 -0.73 -7.93
C TYR A 36 -3.04 -1.40 -7.64
N ILE A 37 -1.97 -0.62 -7.64
CA ILE A 37 -0.64 -1.10 -7.20
C ILE A 37 -0.64 -1.31 -5.68
N ALA A 38 -0.93 -0.25 -4.95
CA ALA A 38 -1.16 -0.28 -3.52
C ALA A 38 -2.30 0.66 -3.15
N THR A 39 -3.00 0.38 -2.05
CA THR A 39 -4.07 1.22 -1.51
C THR A 39 -3.96 1.35 0.00
N PHE A 40 -4.60 2.38 0.53
CA PHE A 40 -4.88 2.53 1.95
C PHE A 40 -6.32 2.08 2.23
N ASP A 41 -6.51 1.24 3.26
CA ASP A 41 -7.84 0.79 3.66
C ASP A 41 -8.61 1.91 4.33
N ARG A 42 -9.76 2.26 3.75
CA ARG A 42 -10.72 3.26 4.26
C ARG A 42 -11.19 2.92 5.68
N LYS A 43 -11.17 1.64 6.06
CA LYS A 43 -11.57 1.17 7.39
C LYS A 43 -10.43 1.14 8.41
N SER A 44 -9.25 1.68 8.09
CA SER A 44 -8.16 1.84 9.07
C SER A 44 -8.62 2.65 10.28
N GLU A 45 -8.19 2.23 11.46
CA GLU A 45 -8.52 2.87 12.74
C GLU A 45 -7.77 4.21 12.92
N ALA A 46 -6.62 4.37 12.24
CA ALA A 46 -5.83 5.59 12.24
C ALA A 46 -5.45 6.01 10.81
N ARG A 47 -5.20 7.31 10.61
CA ARG A 47 -4.67 7.85 9.35
C ARG A 47 -3.14 7.73 9.31
N PRO A 48 -2.55 7.58 8.12
CA PRO A 48 -1.11 7.72 7.99
C PRO A 48 -0.68 9.14 8.37
N THR A 49 0.48 9.24 9.01
CA THR A 49 1.25 10.47 9.11
C THR A 49 1.77 10.89 7.73
N ASP A 50 2.22 12.13 7.57
CA ASP A 50 2.84 12.58 6.32
C ASP A 50 4.05 11.72 5.91
N ALA A 51 4.81 11.21 6.89
CA ALA A 51 5.94 10.33 6.62
C ALA A 51 5.48 8.96 6.07
N GLU A 52 4.47 8.35 6.71
CA GLU A 52 3.89 7.09 6.25
C GLU A 52 3.19 7.25 4.88
N ALA A 53 2.53 8.39 4.63
CA ALA A 53 1.95 8.69 3.33
C ALA A 53 3.03 8.80 2.23
N ARG A 54 4.19 9.41 2.52
CA ARG A 54 5.33 9.42 1.59
C ARG A 54 5.87 8.01 1.33
N MET A 55 5.94 7.14 2.35
CA MET A 55 6.33 5.74 2.17
C MET A 55 5.34 5.00 1.26
N LEU A 56 4.03 5.16 1.46
CA LEU A 56 3.01 4.54 0.61
C LEU A 56 3.11 5.00 -0.85
N ALA A 57 3.29 6.31 -1.07
CA ALA A 57 3.53 6.84 -2.41
C ALA A 57 4.80 6.25 -3.02
N SER A 58 5.90 6.19 -2.26
CA SER A 58 7.16 5.61 -2.71
C SER A 58 7.04 4.12 -3.05
N TYR A 59 6.23 3.35 -2.33
CA TYR A 59 5.97 1.95 -2.65
C TYR A 59 5.30 1.81 -4.03
N ILE A 60 4.35 2.69 -4.35
CA ILE A 60 3.68 2.72 -5.65
C ILE A 60 4.68 3.10 -6.76
N GLU A 61 5.52 4.11 -6.52
CA GLU A 61 6.56 4.53 -7.48
C GLU A 61 7.59 3.43 -7.73
N GLU A 62 8.06 2.75 -6.69
CA GLU A 62 9.01 1.64 -6.83
C GLU A 62 8.45 0.55 -7.73
N TYR A 63 7.21 0.12 -7.48
CA TYR A 63 6.59 -0.92 -8.30
C TYR A 63 6.52 -0.51 -9.77
N LYS A 64 6.19 0.76 -10.05
CA LYS A 64 6.19 1.28 -11.42
C LYS A 64 7.58 1.29 -12.02
N GLU A 65 8.60 1.69 -11.26
CA GLU A 65 9.98 1.72 -11.73
C GLU A 65 10.47 0.32 -12.09
N HIS A 66 10.17 -0.67 -11.25
CA HIS A 66 10.65 -2.03 -11.44
C HIS A 66 9.89 -2.79 -12.55
N TRP A 67 8.56 -2.69 -12.58
CA TRP A 67 7.74 -3.57 -13.43
C TRP A 67 7.34 -2.96 -14.77
N PHE A 68 7.39 -1.64 -14.92
CA PHE A 68 6.88 -0.98 -16.12
C PHE A 68 7.98 -0.31 -16.94
N ASN A 69 7.77 -0.27 -18.26
CA ASN A 69 8.62 0.52 -19.15
C ASN A 69 8.15 1.98 -19.22
N ASP A 70 8.99 2.86 -19.76
CA ASP A 70 8.73 4.31 -19.80
C ASP A 70 7.43 4.69 -20.51
N TRP A 71 7.09 3.98 -21.59
CA TRP A 71 5.83 4.21 -22.29
C TRP A 71 4.62 3.93 -21.40
N TYR A 72 4.67 2.84 -20.63
CA TYR A 72 3.57 2.48 -19.73
C TYR A 72 3.50 3.38 -18.50
N LYS A 73 4.65 3.78 -17.94
CA LYS A 73 4.74 4.82 -16.90
C LYS A 73 4.07 6.11 -17.37
N ALA A 74 4.39 6.58 -18.59
CA ALA A 74 3.77 7.77 -19.17
C ALA A 74 2.25 7.64 -19.30
N LYS A 75 1.75 6.47 -19.72
CA LYS A 75 0.30 6.19 -19.78
C LYS A 75 -0.37 6.22 -18.41
N LEU A 76 0.29 5.73 -17.36
CA LEU A 76 -0.25 5.75 -15.99
C LEU A 76 -0.35 7.18 -15.45
N LEU A 77 0.58 8.07 -15.81
CA LEU A 77 0.54 9.49 -15.43
C LEU A 77 -0.68 10.24 -15.99
N GLU A 78 -1.28 9.77 -17.08
CA GLU A 78 -2.53 10.34 -17.62
C GLU A 78 -3.77 10.03 -16.76
N ARG A 79 -3.65 9.08 -15.83
CA ARG A 79 -4.73 8.67 -14.92
C ARG A 79 -4.57 9.35 -13.55
N PRO A 80 -5.66 9.58 -12.80
CA PRO A 80 -5.54 10.13 -11.45
C PRO A 80 -4.86 9.18 -10.45
N LEU A 81 -5.04 7.87 -10.62
CA LEU A 81 -4.47 6.83 -9.75
C LEU A 81 -3.79 5.74 -10.57
N ASP A 82 -2.82 5.06 -9.95
CA ASP A 82 -2.03 3.99 -10.57
C ASP A 82 -2.70 2.62 -10.42
N VAL A 83 -2.92 1.95 -11.56
CA VAL A 83 -3.64 0.66 -11.66
C VAL A 83 -2.88 -0.31 -12.57
N ASP A 84 -3.44 -1.51 -12.74
CA ASP A 84 -2.95 -2.65 -13.52
C ASP A 84 -1.91 -3.53 -12.80
N ALA A 85 -2.14 -3.80 -11.51
CA ALA A 85 -1.27 -4.63 -10.67
C ALA A 85 -2.05 -5.58 -9.74
N VAL A 86 -1.34 -6.46 -9.03
CA VAL A 86 -1.92 -7.21 -7.91
C VAL A 86 -1.96 -6.28 -6.70
N THR A 87 -3.17 -5.89 -6.29
CA THR A 87 -3.36 -4.86 -5.28
C THR A 87 -2.89 -5.30 -3.90
N HIS A 88 -1.96 -4.54 -3.34
CA HIS A 88 -1.61 -4.56 -1.92
C HIS A 88 -2.46 -3.52 -1.19
N ILE A 89 -3.06 -3.89 -0.07
CA ILE A 89 -3.95 -3.02 0.71
C ILE A 89 -3.31 -2.88 2.08
N PHE A 90 -2.97 -1.66 2.48
CA PHE A 90 -2.36 -1.36 3.77
C PHE A 90 -3.41 -0.85 4.75
N HIS A 91 -3.36 -1.34 5.98
CA HIS A 91 -4.28 -1.00 7.05
C HIS A 91 -3.50 -0.55 8.28
N LYS A 92 -3.90 0.58 8.87
CA LYS A 92 -3.28 1.12 10.08
C LYS A 92 -4.22 0.92 11.27
N TRP A 93 -3.76 0.16 12.26
CA TRP A 93 -4.50 -0.10 13.51
C TRP A 93 -4.27 0.98 14.56
N ALA A 94 -3.05 1.49 14.64
CA ALA A 94 -2.62 2.54 15.54
C ALA A 94 -1.29 3.13 15.03
N ASP A 95 -0.74 4.12 15.74
CA ASP A 95 0.59 4.64 15.43
C ASP A 95 1.66 3.55 15.57
N GLY A 96 2.44 3.36 14.50
CA GLY A 96 3.45 2.32 14.42
C GLY A 96 2.89 0.89 14.30
N ASP A 97 1.59 0.72 14.06
CA ASP A 97 0.95 -0.58 13.96
C ASP A 97 0.17 -0.77 12.65
N TRP A 98 0.82 -1.48 11.73
CA TRP A 98 0.36 -1.69 10.37
C TRP A 98 0.17 -3.16 10.04
N SER A 99 -0.71 -3.39 9.08
CA SER A 99 -0.86 -4.65 8.37
C SER A 99 -1.01 -4.39 6.87
N TYR A 100 -0.81 -5.44 6.09
CA TYR A 100 -1.22 -5.46 4.70
C TYR A 100 -2.03 -6.71 4.38
N ARG A 101 -2.73 -6.67 3.26
CA ARG A 101 -3.24 -7.86 2.59
C ARG A 101 -3.10 -7.73 1.10
N VAL A 102 -3.13 -8.86 0.42
CA VAL A 102 -3.16 -8.90 -1.04
C VAL A 102 -4.57 -9.23 -1.48
N VAL A 103 -5.09 -8.51 -2.48
CA VAL A 103 -6.49 -8.65 -2.93
C VAL A 103 -6.84 -10.06 -3.43
N THR A 104 -5.83 -10.83 -3.85
CA THR A 104 -5.99 -12.22 -4.32
C THR A 104 -6.01 -13.25 -3.19
N TRP A 105 -5.81 -12.86 -1.93
CA TRP A 105 -5.87 -13.78 -0.80
C TRP A 105 -7.33 -14.12 -0.46
N GLU A 106 -7.73 -15.32 -0.87
CA GLU A 106 -9.06 -15.89 -0.61
C GLU A 106 -9.11 -16.73 0.69
N TYR A 107 -7.95 -17.18 1.18
CA TYR A 107 -7.80 -18.04 2.36
C TYR A 107 -6.59 -17.63 3.21
N GLY A 108 -6.54 -18.07 4.47
CA GLY A 108 -5.45 -17.77 5.39
C GLY A 108 -5.70 -16.49 6.21
N PRO A 109 -4.63 -15.87 6.78
CA PRO A 109 -4.79 -14.64 7.55
C PRO A 109 -5.28 -13.50 6.65
N PHE A 110 -6.39 -12.87 7.04
CA PHE A 110 -6.99 -11.78 6.26
C PHE A 110 -6.13 -10.52 6.22
N TRP A 111 -5.39 -10.26 7.30
CA TRP A 111 -4.38 -9.21 7.45
C TRP A 111 -3.08 -9.84 7.92
N VAL A 112 -1.96 -9.29 7.46
CA VAL A 112 -0.60 -9.74 7.80
C VAL A 112 0.22 -8.54 8.28
N PRO A 113 0.71 -8.52 9.53
CA PRO A 113 0.30 -9.40 10.63
C PRO A 113 -1.21 -9.31 10.89
N VAL A 114 -1.76 -10.27 11.62
CA VAL A 114 -3.18 -10.21 11.99
C VAL A 114 -3.48 -8.98 12.85
N ALA A 115 -4.77 -8.61 12.90
CA ALA A 115 -5.25 -7.50 13.71
C ALA A 115 -4.77 -7.63 15.17
N PRO A 116 -4.47 -6.52 15.88
CA PRO A 116 -3.85 -6.55 17.20
C PRO A 116 -4.54 -7.47 18.21
N GLN A 117 -5.87 -7.49 18.20
CA GLN A 117 -6.71 -8.32 19.06
C GLN A 117 -6.61 -9.83 18.81
N LEU A 118 -6.01 -10.26 17.70
CA LEU A 118 -5.82 -11.67 17.32
C LEU A 118 -4.36 -12.14 17.45
N ARG A 119 -3.43 -11.24 17.77
CA ARG A 119 -1.99 -11.57 17.86
C ARG A 119 -1.71 -12.54 19.01
N GLY A 120 -0.78 -13.46 18.78
CA GLY A 120 -0.46 -14.54 19.72
C GLY A 120 -1.53 -15.64 19.83
N GLY A 121 -2.65 -15.53 19.10
CA GLY A 121 -3.68 -16.56 19.01
C GLY A 121 -3.46 -17.55 17.85
N ASP A 122 -4.39 -18.50 17.70
CA ASP A 122 -4.31 -19.60 16.72
C ASP A 122 -4.30 -19.14 15.25
N HIS A 123 -4.67 -17.89 14.99
CA HIS A 123 -4.71 -17.30 13.65
C HIS A 123 -3.51 -16.39 13.35
N ASP A 124 -2.62 -16.18 14.31
CA ASP A 124 -1.37 -15.45 14.12
C ASP A 124 -0.27 -16.38 13.60
N TYR A 125 -0.37 -16.74 12.32
CA TYR A 125 0.58 -17.64 11.67
C TYR A 125 2.01 -17.10 11.66
N LEU A 126 2.17 -15.77 11.69
CA LEU A 126 3.48 -15.13 11.73
C LEU A 126 4.07 -15.04 13.14
N LYS A 127 3.23 -15.17 14.19
CA LYS A 127 3.62 -15.06 15.60
C LYS A 127 4.46 -13.81 15.87
N VAL A 128 4.09 -12.69 15.25
CA VAL A 128 4.84 -11.45 15.41
C VAL A 128 4.66 -10.95 16.85
N THR A 129 5.77 -10.78 17.56
CA THR A 129 5.78 -10.29 18.93
C THR A 129 5.67 -8.76 18.96
N GLY A 130 4.55 -8.21 18.48
CA GLY A 130 4.26 -6.77 18.59
C GLY A 130 3.74 -6.10 17.30
N PRO A 131 3.49 -4.78 17.37
CA PRO A 131 3.12 -3.97 16.22
C PRO A 131 4.27 -3.90 15.21
N LEU A 132 3.93 -3.82 13.92
CA LEU A 132 4.91 -3.58 12.86
C LEU A 132 4.74 -2.19 12.29
N SER A 133 5.86 -1.50 12.10
CA SER A 133 5.90 -0.25 11.34
C SER A 133 5.50 -0.49 9.88
N LEU A 134 5.08 0.58 9.20
CA LEU A 134 4.74 0.51 7.78
C LEU A 134 5.89 -0.04 6.93
N GLU A 135 7.12 0.39 7.19
CA GLU A 135 8.30 -0.09 6.45
C GLU A 135 8.50 -1.61 6.62
N GLN A 136 8.37 -2.14 7.85
CA GLN A 136 8.47 -3.58 8.08
C GLN A 136 7.36 -4.37 7.38
N VAL A 137 6.16 -3.79 7.26
CA VAL A 137 5.04 -4.38 6.52
C VAL A 137 5.32 -4.35 5.01
N MET A 138 5.90 -3.26 4.49
CA MET A 138 6.33 -3.16 3.08
C MET A 138 7.45 -4.14 2.73
N ASP A 139 8.42 -4.33 3.63
CA ASP A 139 9.48 -5.32 3.49
C ASP A 139 8.89 -6.73 3.31
N ARG A 140 7.88 -7.07 4.13
CA ARG A 140 7.17 -8.36 4.03
C ARG A 140 6.34 -8.50 2.75
N ALA A 141 5.71 -7.43 2.29
CA ALA A 141 5.02 -7.44 1.00
C ALA A 141 6.00 -7.76 -0.16
N HIS A 142 7.28 -7.43 0.01
CA HIS A 142 8.35 -7.71 -0.95
C HIS A 142 9.14 -9.01 -0.68
N THR A 143 8.71 -9.94 0.18
CA THR A 143 9.44 -11.21 0.44
C THR A 143 8.88 -12.42 -0.32
N LEU A 144 8.35 -12.24 -1.55
CA LEU A 144 7.64 -13.30 -2.29
C LEU A 144 8.44 -14.62 -2.40
N GLY A 145 8.09 -15.61 -1.56
CA GLY A 145 8.72 -16.94 -1.55
C GLY A 145 10.11 -17.00 -0.91
N SER A 146 10.55 -15.96 -0.21
CA SER A 146 11.83 -15.88 0.50
C SER A 146 11.66 -15.36 1.92
N ASP A 147 12.69 -15.53 2.75
CA ASP A 147 12.74 -14.94 4.10
C ASP A 147 13.25 -13.49 4.10
N GLU A 148 13.75 -13.00 2.97
CA GLU A 148 14.33 -11.67 2.79
C GLU A 148 13.57 -10.85 1.75
N PRO A 149 13.50 -9.51 1.89
CA PRO A 149 12.90 -8.65 0.87
C PRO A 149 13.66 -8.74 -0.46
N MET A 150 12.92 -8.59 -1.56
CA MET A 150 13.48 -8.58 -2.91
C MET A 150 14.55 -7.50 -3.08
N ARG A 151 15.59 -7.82 -3.86
CA ARG A 151 16.77 -6.95 -3.98
C ARG A 151 16.46 -5.55 -4.51
N HIS A 152 15.56 -5.44 -5.50
CA HIS A 152 15.16 -4.15 -6.07
C HIS A 152 14.53 -3.22 -5.02
N TRP A 153 13.77 -3.78 -4.07
CA TRP A 153 13.14 -3.01 -3.00
C TRP A 153 14.19 -2.48 -2.03
N LEU A 154 15.16 -3.32 -1.64
CA LEU A 154 16.28 -2.89 -0.80
C LEU A 154 17.13 -1.81 -1.47
N ASP A 155 17.43 -1.98 -2.76
CA ASP A 155 18.18 -0.98 -3.54
C ASP A 155 17.38 0.33 -3.68
N TRP A 156 16.05 0.25 -3.85
CA TRP A 156 15.16 1.40 -3.87
C TRP A 156 15.16 2.18 -2.54
N LYS A 157 15.03 1.49 -1.40
CA LYS A 157 15.09 2.14 -0.08
C LYS A 157 16.43 2.84 0.15
N ASN A 158 17.53 2.21 -0.25
CA ASN A 158 18.87 2.79 -0.14
C ASN A 158 19.04 4.04 -1.03
N ALA A 159 18.35 4.10 -2.16
CA ALA A 159 18.34 5.26 -3.05
C ALA A 159 17.44 6.41 -2.55
N HIS A 160 16.55 6.16 -1.59
CA HIS A 160 15.59 7.12 -1.05
C HIS A 160 15.67 7.22 0.50
N PRO A 161 16.85 7.53 1.07
CA PRO A 161 17.03 7.59 2.53
C PRO A 161 16.20 8.69 3.20
N GLU A 162 15.77 9.71 2.48
CA GLU A 162 14.85 10.75 2.98
C GLU A 162 13.43 10.24 3.23
N ILE A 163 13.06 9.11 2.62
CA ILE A 163 11.75 8.46 2.79
C ILE A 163 11.82 7.37 3.84
N PHE A 164 12.89 6.55 3.83
CA PHE A 164 13.00 5.35 4.69
C PHE A 164 14.05 5.47 5.80
N GLY A 165 14.93 6.47 5.79
CA GLY A 165 16.03 6.63 6.76
C GLY A 165 15.63 7.25 8.10
N GLY A 166 14.33 7.21 8.46
CA GLY A 166 13.78 7.82 9.67
C GLY A 166 14.00 6.99 10.95
N ALA A 167 15.22 7.07 11.48
CA ALA A 167 15.73 6.63 12.80
C ALA A 167 16.10 5.15 12.97
N ALA A 168 17.42 4.90 12.95
CA ALA A 168 18.07 3.89 13.79
C ALA A 168 18.05 4.33 15.28
#